data_AF-A0A2V5JAK1-F1
#
_entry.id   AF-A0A2V5JAK1-F1
#
_cell.length_a   1.000
_cell.length_b   1.000
_cell.length_c   1.000
_cell.angle_alpha   90.00
_cell.angle_beta   90.00
_cell.angle_gamma   90.00
#
_symmetry.space_group_name_H-M   'P 1'
#
loop_
_entity.id
_entity.type
_entity.pdbx_description
1 polymer ?
#
loop_
_entity_poly.entity_id
_entity_poly.type
_entity_poly.pdbx_seq_one_letter_code
_entity_poly.pdbx_strand_id
1 'polypeptide(L)'
;MSKLGAVVEAVEKHGSFVLEQVKRARSDEKFAQAVTERWNKVKAEIPIAKAPTGLPLPRLALPEIDEPGEIARYLFGDGLPGEFPYLNGAYREMYLEPLREIETGSYGNRKSPNGDSHNGAGRVSRAKIPERPARPPLQEEPTRLFSGLMLAEDTNKRFHFLSAHQRSKRLSTAFDGPTLYGIDSDADGVFGKIGEGGVAVDTVEDVVRLYDGFELGAPNFSASMTISGPAPIIMAMYIAAAKRRFGAKVVPNLRGTIQADIFKEVQAQNETIFPTEASLRFLCDMIEWTTANMPRWYPVSISGYHIGEAGSTPVQQAAYTLSNGFAYAEMLSARGVPIDQ
;
A
#
# COMPACT_ATOMS: atom_id res chain seq x y z
N MET A 1 33.06 -2.10 -6.86
CA MET A 1 32.25 -1.50 -5.78
C MET A 1 31.01 -2.38 -5.63
N SER A 2 30.60 -2.76 -4.41
CA SER A 2 29.35 -3.52 -4.25
C SER A 2 28.16 -2.65 -4.69
N LYS A 3 27.06 -3.27 -5.13
CA LYS A 3 25.84 -2.54 -5.51
C LYS A 3 25.26 -1.75 -4.33
N LEU A 4 25.34 -2.28 -3.10
CA LEU A 4 25.06 -1.54 -1.87
C LEU A 4 25.97 -0.31 -1.70
N GLY A 5 27.26 -0.44 -2.06
CA GLY A 5 28.19 0.70 -2.08
C GLY A 5 27.76 1.79 -3.06
N ALA A 6 27.20 1.42 -4.23
CA ALA A 6 26.65 2.39 -5.17
C ALA A 6 25.40 3.10 -4.63
N VAL A 7 24.55 2.42 -3.86
CA VAL A 7 23.41 3.04 -3.17
C VAL A 7 23.89 4.05 -2.13
N VAL A 8 24.87 3.67 -1.29
CA VAL A 8 25.45 4.58 -0.30
C VAL A 8 26.05 5.80 -0.97
N GLU A 9 26.83 5.61 -2.05
CA GLU A 9 27.40 6.71 -2.83
C GLU A 9 26.31 7.61 -3.43
N ALA A 10 25.20 7.05 -3.91
CA ALA A 10 24.07 7.82 -4.42
C ALA A 10 23.40 8.68 -3.33
N VAL A 11 23.24 8.13 -2.12
CA VAL A 11 22.72 8.87 -0.96
C VAL A 11 23.66 10.01 -0.55
N GLU A 12 24.97 9.76 -0.50
CA GLU A 12 25.98 10.77 -0.19
C GLU A 12 26.04 11.87 -1.26
N LYS A 13 25.94 11.50 -2.54
CA LYS A 13 25.84 12.45 -3.66
C LYS A 13 24.59 13.30 -3.57
N HIS A 14 23.45 12.70 -3.21
CA HIS A 14 22.22 13.46 -3.01
C HIS A 14 22.36 14.45 -1.84
N GLY A 15 22.91 14.03 -0.70
CA GLY A 15 23.19 14.93 0.42
C GLY A 15 24.13 16.10 0.03
N SER A 16 25.18 15.80 -0.73
CA SER A 16 26.10 16.82 -1.26
C SER A 16 25.39 17.80 -2.20
N PHE A 17 24.55 17.29 -3.11
CA PHE A 17 23.71 18.11 -3.99
C PHE A 17 22.79 19.05 -3.20
N VAL A 18 22.15 18.58 -2.13
CA VAL A 18 21.31 19.41 -1.27
C VAL A 18 22.14 20.54 -0.65
N LEU A 19 23.32 20.24 -0.10
CA LEU A 19 24.21 21.23 0.48
C LEU A 19 24.69 22.27 -0.55
N GLU A 20 24.91 21.86 -1.80
CA GLU A 20 25.24 22.77 -2.90
C GLU A 20 24.07 23.70 -3.22
N GLN A 21 22.83 23.20 -3.27
CA GLN A 21 21.65 24.05 -3.48
C GLN A 21 21.46 25.05 -2.33
N VAL A 22 21.70 24.62 -1.08
CA VAL A 22 21.66 25.52 0.09
C VAL A 22 22.71 26.64 -0.04
N LYS A 23 23.95 26.29 -0.37
CA LYS A 23 25.03 27.28 -0.57
C LYS A 23 24.67 28.24 -1.69
N ARG A 24 24.16 27.73 -2.81
CA ARG A 24 23.72 28.54 -3.94
C ARG A 24 22.59 29.50 -3.58
N ALA A 25 21.58 29.04 -2.83
CA ALA A 25 20.47 29.89 -2.38
C ALA A 25 20.93 31.01 -1.44
N ARG A 26 22.08 30.85 -0.78
CA ARG A 26 22.67 31.90 0.06
C ARG A 26 23.60 32.86 -0.68
N SER A 27 24.14 32.47 -1.84
CA SER A 27 25.15 33.25 -2.57
C SER A 27 24.69 33.85 -3.89
N ASP A 28 23.68 33.25 -4.54
CA ASP A 28 23.12 33.67 -5.83
C ASP A 28 21.73 34.28 -5.60
N GLU A 29 21.63 35.61 -5.64
CA GLU A 29 20.39 36.35 -5.40
C GLU A 29 19.24 35.92 -6.33
N LYS A 30 19.52 35.59 -7.59
CA LYS A 30 18.47 35.17 -8.54
C LYS A 30 17.92 33.81 -8.16
N PHE A 31 18.79 32.88 -7.77
CA PHE A 31 18.37 31.57 -7.30
C PHE A 31 17.63 31.66 -5.97
N ALA A 32 18.09 32.52 -5.05
CA ALA A 32 17.41 32.80 -3.79
C ALA A 32 15.98 33.30 -4.01
N GLN A 33 15.78 34.26 -4.92
CA GLN A 33 14.46 34.76 -5.31
C GLN A 33 13.59 33.65 -5.88
N ALA A 34 14.11 32.86 -6.83
CA ALA A 34 13.33 31.78 -7.46
C ALA A 34 12.86 30.71 -6.46
N VAL A 35 13.71 30.32 -5.51
CA VAL A 35 13.38 29.34 -4.47
C VAL A 35 12.32 29.89 -3.51
N THR A 36 12.46 31.14 -3.08
CA THR A 36 11.49 31.82 -2.22
C THR A 36 10.15 32.02 -2.90
N GLU A 37 10.14 32.38 -4.19
CA GLU A 37 8.93 32.49 -5.00
C GLU A 37 8.21 31.13 -5.12
N ARG A 38 8.95 30.05 -5.40
CA ARG A 38 8.39 28.69 -5.41
C ARG A 38 7.76 28.35 -4.06
N TRP A 39 8.46 28.62 -2.96
CA TRP A 39 7.98 28.36 -1.60
C TRP A 39 6.69 29.11 -1.26
N ASN A 40 6.65 30.41 -1.55
CA ASN A 40 5.48 31.24 -1.30
C ASN A 40 4.30 30.83 -2.19
N LYS A 41 4.56 30.45 -3.44
CA LYS A 41 3.53 29.90 -4.33
C LYS A 41 2.95 28.60 -3.76
N VAL A 42 3.79 27.68 -3.30
CA VAL A 42 3.33 26.42 -2.67
C VAL A 42 2.46 26.74 -1.46
N LYS A 43 2.94 27.58 -0.53
CA LYS A 43 2.16 27.99 0.66
C LYS A 43 0.80 28.59 0.30
N ALA A 44 0.74 29.45 -0.71
CA ALA A 44 -0.49 30.09 -1.16
C ALA A 44 -1.48 29.11 -1.82
N GLU A 45 -1.00 28.01 -2.41
CA GLU A 45 -1.83 26.99 -3.06
C GLU A 45 -2.33 25.90 -2.08
N ILE A 46 -1.82 25.85 -0.84
CA ILE A 46 -2.25 24.86 0.15
C ILE A 46 -3.71 25.13 0.56
N PRO A 47 -4.62 24.15 0.37
CA PRO A 47 -5.99 24.32 0.80
C PRO A 47 -6.10 24.42 2.33
N ILE A 48 -7.04 25.22 2.80
CA ILE A 48 -7.38 25.35 4.21
C ILE A 48 -8.67 24.56 4.48
N ALA A 49 -8.62 23.65 5.44
CA ALA A 49 -9.81 23.03 6.03
C ALA A 49 -10.23 23.83 7.28
N LYS A 50 -11.51 23.81 7.63
CA LYS A 50 -11.99 24.41 8.88
C LYS A 50 -12.34 23.30 9.87
N ALA A 51 -11.78 23.37 11.07
CA ALA A 51 -12.17 22.52 12.18
C ALA A 51 -13.63 22.81 12.60
N PRO A 52 -14.30 21.91 13.34
CA PRO A 52 -15.63 22.17 13.90
C PRO A 52 -15.69 23.42 14.80
N THR A 53 -14.57 23.81 15.41
CA THR A 53 -14.42 25.05 16.20
C THR A 53 -14.25 26.32 15.35
N GLY A 54 -14.22 26.19 14.02
CA GLY A 54 -13.95 27.28 13.08
C GLY A 54 -12.46 27.57 12.84
N LEU A 55 -11.55 26.86 13.52
CA LEU A 55 -10.10 27.05 13.37
C LEU A 55 -9.66 26.67 11.93
N PRO A 56 -9.01 27.57 11.17
CA PRO A 56 -8.43 27.22 9.88
C PRO A 56 -7.19 26.34 10.07
N LEU A 57 -7.14 25.22 9.37
CA LEU A 57 -6.05 24.26 9.37
C LEU A 57 -5.55 24.05 7.94
N PRO A 58 -4.27 24.33 7.63
CA PRO A 58 -3.72 23.99 6.33
C PRO A 58 -3.69 22.47 6.16
N ARG A 59 -4.06 21.99 4.97
CA ARG A 59 -4.04 20.55 4.65
C ARG A 59 -2.63 19.95 4.54
N LEU A 60 -1.64 20.82 4.40
CA LEU A 60 -0.23 20.50 4.51
C LEU A 60 0.40 21.57 5.41
N ALA A 61 0.86 21.18 6.59
CA ALA A 61 1.60 22.09 7.45
C ALA A 61 3.04 22.17 6.95
N LEU A 62 3.43 23.32 6.42
CA LEU A 62 4.82 23.61 6.08
C LEU A 62 5.49 24.36 7.23
N PRO A 63 6.82 24.20 7.41
CA PRO A 63 7.55 24.97 8.41
C PRO A 63 7.57 26.47 8.05
N GLU A 64 7.59 27.33 9.06
CA GLU A 64 7.71 28.78 8.89
C GLU A 64 9.18 29.15 8.65
N ILE A 65 9.59 29.09 7.37
CA ILE A 65 10.96 29.37 6.91
C ILE A 65 10.93 30.55 5.93
N ASP A 66 11.79 31.53 6.15
CA ASP A 66 11.99 32.73 5.34
C ASP A 66 13.42 32.89 4.76
N GLU A 67 14.39 32.09 5.25
CA GLU A 67 15.75 32.08 4.73
C GLU A 67 15.86 31.18 3.47
N PRO A 68 16.31 31.71 2.31
CA PRO A 68 16.36 30.96 1.05
C PRO A 68 17.14 29.64 1.11
N GLY A 69 18.24 29.58 1.87
CA GLY A 69 19.01 28.37 2.09
C GLY A 69 18.25 27.28 2.83
N GLU A 70 17.56 27.62 3.93
CA GLU A 70 16.68 26.69 4.65
C GLU A 70 15.49 26.22 3.78
N ILE A 71 14.92 27.12 2.98
CA ILE A 71 13.86 26.76 2.01
C ILE A 71 14.41 25.75 0.98
N ALA A 72 15.61 26.01 0.43
CA ALA A 72 16.27 25.10 -0.49
C ALA A 72 16.52 23.73 0.16
N ARG A 73 16.99 23.69 1.41
CA ARG A 73 17.22 22.43 2.14
C ARG A 73 15.94 21.61 2.22
N TYR A 74 14.82 22.22 2.59
CA TYR A 74 13.54 21.52 2.65
C TYR A 74 13.10 21.02 1.27
N LEU A 75 13.10 21.90 0.25
CA LEU A 75 12.60 21.57 -1.08
C LEU A 75 13.44 20.51 -1.83
N PHE A 76 14.74 20.46 -1.60
CA PHE A 76 15.65 19.52 -2.28
C PHE A 76 16.03 18.31 -1.42
N GLY A 77 16.01 18.43 -0.09
CA GLY A 77 16.41 17.37 0.84
C GLY A 77 15.24 16.56 1.38
N ASP A 78 14.13 17.21 1.74
CA ASP A 78 12.94 16.52 2.27
C ASP A 78 11.91 16.30 1.15
N GLY A 79 11.76 17.29 0.26
CA GLY A 79 10.78 17.30 -0.82
C GLY A 79 9.35 17.53 -0.33
N LEU A 80 8.47 18.02 -1.20
CA LEU A 80 7.03 18.03 -0.91
C LEU A 80 6.45 16.61 -1.07
N PRO A 81 5.29 16.28 -0.48
CA PRO A 81 4.63 15.01 -0.76
C PRO A 81 4.49 14.77 -2.28
N GLY A 82 4.87 13.59 -2.75
CA GLY A 82 4.90 13.25 -4.17
C GLY A 82 6.10 13.79 -4.96
N GLU A 83 7.06 14.44 -4.31
CA GLU A 83 8.33 14.87 -4.90
C GLU A 83 9.50 14.12 -4.27
N PHE A 84 10.53 13.82 -5.07
CA PHE A 84 11.77 13.21 -4.58
C PHE A 84 12.43 14.06 -3.48
N PRO A 85 12.99 13.45 -2.40
CA PRO A 85 13.18 12.02 -2.18
C PRO A 85 12.00 11.30 -1.49
N TYR A 86 10.80 11.88 -1.55
CA TYR A 86 9.55 11.31 -1.04
C TYR A 86 9.51 11.12 0.48
N LEU A 87 10.36 11.85 1.23
CA LEU A 87 10.40 11.78 2.70
C LEU A 87 9.03 12.13 3.31
N ASN A 88 8.37 13.16 2.77
CA ASN A 88 7.07 13.63 3.23
C ASN A 88 5.87 12.88 2.62
N GLY A 89 6.12 11.83 1.82
CA GLY A 89 5.10 10.96 1.25
C GLY A 89 5.33 10.66 -0.23
N ALA A 90 5.00 9.44 -0.64
CA ALA A 90 5.13 8.99 -2.03
C ALA A 90 4.12 9.65 -2.98
N TYR A 91 2.98 10.13 -2.46
CA TYR A 91 1.91 10.72 -3.26
C TYR A 91 1.61 12.15 -2.80
N ARG A 92 1.31 13.03 -3.76
CA ARG A 92 1.03 14.46 -3.50
C ARG A 92 -0.14 14.70 -2.55
N GLU A 93 -1.19 13.89 -2.67
CA GLU A 93 -2.43 14.07 -1.93
C GLU A 93 -2.61 12.99 -0.85
N MET A 94 -1.70 12.02 -0.74
CA MET A 94 -1.81 10.88 0.18
C MET A 94 -3.26 10.36 0.31
N TYR A 95 -3.90 10.53 1.49
CA TYR A 95 -5.28 10.13 1.77
C TYR A 95 -6.22 11.33 2.00
N LEU A 96 -5.89 12.50 1.44
CA LEU A 96 -6.69 13.72 1.59
C LEU A 96 -8.06 13.62 0.90
N GLU A 97 -9.13 13.48 1.67
CA GLU A 97 -10.52 13.53 1.16
C GLU A 97 -10.86 14.86 0.46
N PRO A 98 -11.68 14.88 -0.60
CA PRO A 98 -12.15 16.13 -1.20
C PRO A 98 -12.84 17.05 -0.17
N LEU A 99 -12.55 18.37 -0.19
CA LEU A 99 -13.03 19.35 0.79
C LEU A 99 -14.55 19.39 1.02
N ARG A 100 -15.36 18.95 0.03
CA ARG A 100 -16.83 18.97 0.12
C ARG A 100 -17.40 18.04 1.19
N GLU A 101 -16.69 16.97 1.56
CA GLU A 101 -17.18 16.01 2.57
C GLU A 101 -16.97 16.53 4.00
N ILE A 102 -15.91 17.32 4.24
CA ILE A 102 -15.60 17.89 5.57
C ILE A 102 -16.50 19.08 5.91
N GLU A 103 -16.79 19.96 4.95
CA GLU A 103 -17.59 21.18 5.19
C GLU A 103 -19.10 20.92 5.31
N THR A 104 -19.60 19.77 4.85
CA THR A 104 -21.03 19.45 4.88
C THR A 104 -21.46 18.69 6.13
N GLY A 105 -20.54 18.35 7.04
CA GLY A 105 -20.87 17.68 8.30
C GLY A 105 -21.67 16.39 8.11
N SER A 106 -21.46 15.66 7.02
CA SER A 106 -22.30 14.51 6.67
C SER A 106 -22.04 13.24 7.50
N TYR A 107 -21.41 13.36 8.66
CA TYR A 107 -21.41 12.31 9.69
C TYR A 107 -22.76 12.19 10.44
N GLY A 108 -23.78 12.98 10.06
CA GLY A 108 -25.06 13.02 10.79
C GLY A 108 -26.35 13.05 9.98
N ASN A 109 -26.36 12.71 8.69
CA ASN A 109 -27.60 12.77 7.89
C ASN A 109 -28.01 11.43 7.26
N ARG A 110 -28.12 10.39 8.10
CA ARG A 110 -29.02 9.27 7.79
C ARG A 110 -30.44 9.73 8.15
N LYS A 111 -31.31 9.82 7.15
CA LYS A 111 -32.74 10.06 7.34
C LYS A 111 -33.27 9.08 8.39
N SER A 112 -33.76 9.63 9.51
CA SER A 112 -34.64 8.91 10.41
C SER A 112 -35.97 8.65 9.67
N PRO A 113 -36.63 7.48 9.80
CA PRO A 113 -37.80 7.14 8.97
C PRO A 113 -39.11 7.82 9.39
N ASN A 114 -39.11 8.83 10.27
CA ASN A 114 -40.32 9.49 10.74
C ASN A 114 -40.23 11.00 10.57
N GLY A 115 -41.27 11.57 9.95
CA GLY A 115 -41.35 12.95 9.49
C GLY A 115 -41.37 14.00 10.58
N ASP A 116 -40.91 15.20 10.23
CA ASP A 116 -41.76 16.39 10.18
C ASP A 116 -41.02 17.53 9.47
N SER A 117 -41.75 18.22 8.59
CA SER A 117 -41.27 19.35 7.80
C SER A 117 -41.36 20.65 8.58
N HIS A 118 -40.23 21.28 8.86
CA HIS A 118 -40.20 22.70 9.22
C HIS A 118 -39.34 23.50 8.23
N ASN A 119 -40.03 24.38 7.50
CA ASN A 119 -39.47 25.45 6.67
C ASN A 119 -38.90 26.56 7.57
N GLY A 120 -37.64 26.93 7.36
CA GLY A 120 -37.00 28.11 7.96
C GLY A 120 -35.90 28.64 7.04
N ALA A 121 -36.03 29.90 6.64
CA ALA A 121 -35.29 30.54 5.56
C ALA A 121 -33.81 30.82 5.86
N GLY A 122 -32.98 30.74 4.82
CA GLY A 122 -31.59 31.17 4.81
C GLY A 122 -30.95 30.94 3.45
N ARG A 123 -31.28 31.78 2.45
CA ARG A 123 -30.68 31.73 1.10
C ARG A 123 -29.21 32.18 1.18
N VAL A 124 -28.29 31.23 1.36
CA VAL A 124 -26.86 31.47 1.13
C VAL A 124 -26.59 31.35 -0.36
N SER A 125 -26.13 32.45 -0.96
CA SER A 125 -25.71 32.54 -2.36
C SER A 125 -24.65 31.48 -2.67
N ARG A 126 -25.01 30.48 -3.47
CA ARG A 126 -24.05 29.54 -4.09
C ARG A 126 -23.26 30.29 -5.17
N ALA A 127 -22.14 30.89 -4.79
CA ALA A 127 -21.12 31.25 -5.78
C ALA A 127 -20.64 29.97 -6.45
N LYS A 128 -20.78 29.90 -7.79
CA LYS A 128 -20.31 28.77 -8.61
C LYS A 128 -18.79 28.68 -8.49
N ILE A 129 -18.31 27.73 -7.70
CA ILE A 129 -16.91 27.30 -7.70
C ILE A 129 -16.64 26.69 -9.09
N PRO A 130 -15.57 27.09 -9.81
CA PRO A 130 -15.29 26.54 -11.13
C PRO A 130 -15.10 25.02 -11.04
N GLU A 131 -15.79 24.28 -11.91
CA GLU A 131 -15.59 22.84 -12.05
C GLU A 131 -14.18 22.59 -12.60
N ARG A 132 -13.24 22.22 -11.71
CA ARG A 132 -12.03 21.50 -12.14
C ARG A 132 -12.47 20.14 -12.70
N PRO A 133 -11.86 19.65 -13.80
CA PRO A 133 -12.24 18.40 -14.41
C PRO A 133 -12.21 17.27 -13.38
N ALA A 134 -13.30 16.51 -13.33
CA ALA A 134 -13.48 15.40 -12.40
C ALA A 134 -12.38 14.34 -12.63
N ARG A 135 -11.36 14.33 -11.77
CA ARG A 135 -10.52 13.14 -11.60
C ARG A 135 -11.40 12.02 -11.00
N PRO A 136 -11.23 10.76 -11.43
CA PRO A 136 -12.13 9.70 -10.99
C PRO A 136 -12.07 9.54 -9.46
N PRO A 137 -13.22 9.45 -8.79
CA PRO A 137 -13.33 9.41 -7.35
C PRO A 137 -13.16 7.97 -6.86
N LEU A 138 -11.93 7.49 -6.77
CA LEU A 138 -11.64 6.28 -5.99
C LEU A 138 -10.42 6.54 -5.13
N GLN A 139 -10.58 7.46 -4.18
CA GLN A 139 -9.66 7.53 -3.06
C GLN A 139 -9.94 6.32 -2.18
N GLU A 140 -9.08 5.31 -2.32
CA GLU A 140 -9.15 4.10 -1.52
C GLU A 140 -8.73 4.42 -0.09
N GLU A 141 -9.54 3.98 0.87
CA GLU A 141 -9.16 4.04 2.27
C GLU A 141 -7.96 3.12 2.51
N PRO A 142 -6.98 3.51 3.34
CA PRO A 142 -5.81 2.68 3.59
C PRO A 142 -6.18 1.39 4.34
N THR A 143 -7.29 1.41 5.09
CA THR A 143 -7.75 0.30 5.93
C THR A 143 -7.84 -1.00 5.15
N ARG A 144 -7.08 -2.00 5.63
CA ARG A 144 -7.11 -3.37 5.13
C ARG A 144 -7.13 -4.29 6.35
N LEU A 145 -8.20 -5.05 6.51
CA LEU A 145 -8.44 -5.85 7.72
C LEU A 145 -7.97 -7.30 7.48
N PHE A 146 -7.01 -7.74 8.29
CA PHE A 146 -6.46 -9.09 8.30
C PHE A 146 -7.45 -10.07 8.92
N SER A 147 -7.78 -11.14 8.20
CA SER A 147 -8.76 -12.12 8.66
C SER A 147 -8.60 -13.49 8.01
N GLY A 148 -8.85 -14.52 8.81
CA GLY A 148 -8.92 -15.93 8.43
C GLY A 148 -9.19 -16.74 9.68
N LEU A 149 -10.18 -17.63 9.62
CA LEU A 149 -10.52 -18.55 10.69
C LEU A 149 -11.45 -19.63 10.14
N MET A 150 -11.30 -20.88 10.59
CA MET A 150 -12.14 -22.01 10.18
C MET A 150 -12.09 -22.24 8.66
N LEU A 151 -13.24 -22.56 8.06
CA LEU A 151 -13.37 -22.91 6.65
C LEU A 151 -13.49 -21.65 5.77
N ALA A 152 -13.33 -21.86 4.46
CA ALA A 152 -13.43 -20.82 3.45
C ALA A 152 -14.73 -19.99 3.56
N GLU A 153 -15.87 -20.64 3.79
CA GLU A 153 -17.18 -20.02 3.91
C GLU A 153 -17.31 -19.15 5.17
N ASP A 154 -16.68 -19.54 6.28
CA ASP A 154 -16.71 -18.77 7.53
C ASP A 154 -15.84 -17.52 7.43
N THR A 155 -14.67 -17.67 6.83
CA THR A 155 -13.82 -16.51 6.50
C THR A 155 -14.48 -15.60 5.46
N ASN A 156 -15.20 -16.16 4.48
CA ASN A 156 -15.97 -15.37 3.52
C ASN A 156 -17.06 -14.52 4.19
N LYS A 157 -17.87 -15.12 5.09
CA LYS A 157 -18.86 -14.38 5.91
C LYS A 157 -18.19 -13.23 6.66
N ARG A 158 -17.00 -13.48 7.22
CA ARG A 158 -16.22 -12.46 7.92
C ARG A 158 -15.72 -11.35 6.99
N PHE A 159 -15.26 -11.66 5.78
CA PHE A 159 -14.90 -10.64 4.79
C PHE A 159 -16.08 -9.75 4.40
N HIS A 160 -17.26 -10.33 4.19
CA HIS A 160 -18.47 -9.54 3.92
C HIS A 160 -18.84 -8.64 5.09
N PHE A 161 -18.76 -9.16 6.32
CA PHE A 161 -18.98 -8.37 7.53
C PHE A 161 -18.00 -7.19 7.65
N LEU A 162 -16.70 -7.45 7.54
CA LEU A 162 -15.65 -6.44 7.74
C LEU A 162 -15.67 -5.34 6.66
N SER A 163 -16.08 -5.71 5.45
CA SER A 163 -16.08 -4.80 4.30
C SER A 163 -17.44 -4.16 4.02
N ALA A 164 -18.49 -4.47 4.79
CA ALA A 164 -19.87 -4.04 4.53
C ALA A 164 -20.04 -2.53 4.31
N HIS A 165 -19.24 -1.71 5.01
CA HIS A 165 -19.33 -0.25 4.96
C HIS A 165 -18.16 0.43 4.23
N GLN A 166 -17.30 -0.35 3.57
CA GLN A 166 -16.16 0.18 2.83
C GLN A 166 -16.51 0.44 1.36
N ARG A 167 -16.06 1.59 0.84
CA ARG A 167 -16.17 1.98 -0.59
C ARG A 167 -15.34 1.06 -1.49
N SER A 168 -14.12 0.75 -1.04
CA SER A 168 -13.21 -0.21 -1.66
C SER A 168 -13.09 -1.47 -0.81
N LYS A 169 -13.27 -2.64 -1.42
CA LYS A 169 -13.12 -3.94 -0.75
C LYS A 169 -11.65 -4.32 -0.73
N ARG A 170 -10.98 -4.11 0.41
CA ARG A 170 -9.54 -4.36 0.60
C ARG A 170 -9.35 -5.48 1.60
N LEU A 171 -9.36 -6.72 1.11
CA LEU A 171 -9.30 -7.92 1.94
C LEU A 171 -7.85 -8.29 2.27
N SER A 172 -7.63 -8.93 3.41
CA SER A 172 -6.32 -9.51 3.75
C SER A 172 -6.51 -10.86 4.41
N THR A 173 -6.00 -11.90 3.77
CA THR A 173 -6.26 -13.30 4.08
C THR A 173 -5.14 -13.86 4.94
N ALA A 174 -5.51 -14.44 6.09
CA ALA A 174 -4.66 -15.23 6.96
C ALA A 174 -4.93 -16.72 6.69
N PHE A 175 -3.90 -17.52 6.41
CA PHE A 175 -4.05 -18.97 6.22
C PHE A 175 -3.71 -19.74 7.49
N ASP A 176 -4.29 -20.91 7.66
CA ASP A 176 -4.02 -21.77 8.80
C ASP A 176 -2.63 -22.44 8.71
N GLY A 177 -2.19 -23.07 9.81
CA GLY A 177 -0.89 -23.73 9.87
C GLY A 177 -0.64 -24.72 8.71
N PRO A 178 -1.51 -25.71 8.46
CA PRO A 178 -1.33 -26.66 7.36
C PRO A 178 -1.15 -25.97 6.00
N THR A 179 -2.01 -25.01 5.68
CA THR A 179 -1.90 -24.25 4.41
C THR A 179 -0.59 -23.46 4.34
N LEU A 180 -0.16 -22.81 5.43
CA LEU A 180 1.11 -22.07 5.49
C LEU A 180 2.32 -22.96 5.20
N TYR A 181 2.25 -24.25 5.57
CA TYR A 181 3.30 -25.25 5.33
C TYR A 181 3.06 -26.12 4.08
N GLY A 182 2.03 -25.82 3.28
CA GLY A 182 1.73 -26.57 2.06
C GLY A 182 1.31 -28.02 2.32
N ILE A 183 0.58 -28.25 3.40
CA ILE A 183 0.09 -29.55 3.84
C ILE A 183 -1.44 -29.55 3.74
N ASP A 184 -1.99 -30.57 3.06
CA ASP A 184 -3.43 -30.76 2.93
C ASP A 184 -4.06 -31.13 4.29
N SER A 185 -5.33 -30.74 4.49
CA SER A 185 -6.07 -30.96 5.73
C SER A 185 -6.29 -32.44 6.12
N ASP A 186 -6.08 -33.38 5.20
CA ASP A 186 -6.17 -34.82 5.47
C ASP A 186 -4.84 -35.47 5.89
N ALA A 187 -3.76 -34.69 5.98
CA ALA A 187 -2.48 -35.18 6.43
C ALA A 187 -2.49 -35.64 7.90
N ASP A 188 -1.66 -36.64 8.20
CA ASP A 188 -1.53 -37.15 9.55
C ASP A 188 -0.99 -36.05 10.51
N GLY A 189 -1.64 -35.91 11.67
CA GLY A 189 -1.17 -35.05 12.76
C GLY A 189 -1.58 -33.57 12.65
N VAL A 190 -2.32 -33.15 11.62
CA VAL A 190 -2.71 -31.74 11.45
C VAL A 190 -4.15 -31.41 11.88
N PHE A 191 -4.96 -32.40 12.26
CA PHE A 191 -6.40 -32.22 12.55
C PHE A 191 -6.71 -31.04 13.49
N GLY A 192 -5.92 -30.86 14.56
CA GLY A 192 -6.12 -29.77 15.52
C GLY A 192 -5.69 -28.38 15.04
N LYS A 193 -5.03 -28.30 13.87
CA LYS A 193 -4.50 -27.08 13.26
C LYS A 193 -5.32 -26.57 12.08
N ILE A 194 -6.24 -27.39 11.57
CA ILE A 194 -7.12 -27.04 10.45
C ILE A 194 -8.03 -25.89 10.86
N GLY A 195 -7.93 -24.76 10.16
CA GLY A 195 -8.71 -23.55 10.43
C GLY A 195 -8.35 -22.85 11.75
N GLU A 196 -7.28 -23.26 12.44
CA GLU A 196 -6.77 -22.60 13.64
C GLU A 196 -5.86 -21.43 13.22
N GLY A 197 -6.15 -20.22 13.70
CA GLY A 197 -5.32 -19.03 13.44
C GLY A 197 -5.37 -18.50 12.00
N GLY A 198 -6.11 -19.17 11.11
CA GLY A 198 -6.27 -18.78 9.72
C GLY A 198 -7.34 -19.61 9.02
N VAL A 199 -7.56 -19.35 7.73
CA VAL A 199 -8.47 -20.15 6.89
C VAL A 199 -7.75 -21.37 6.33
N ALA A 200 -8.42 -22.53 6.38
CA ALA A 200 -7.96 -23.74 5.70
C ALA A 200 -8.22 -23.67 4.18
N VAL A 201 -7.19 -23.90 3.38
CA VAL A 201 -7.28 -23.91 1.90
C VAL A 201 -6.43 -25.05 1.35
N ASP A 202 -7.10 -26.12 0.91
CA ASP A 202 -6.45 -27.28 0.29
C ASP A 202 -6.54 -27.21 -1.24
N THR A 203 -7.64 -26.65 -1.75
CA THR A 203 -8.01 -26.69 -3.17
C THR A 203 -8.40 -25.33 -3.73
N VAL A 204 -8.44 -25.24 -5.06
CA VAL A 204 -8.97 -24.07 -5.76
C VAL A 204 -10.46 -23.86 -5.46
N GLU A 205 -11.22 -24.91 -5.15
CA GLU A 205 -12.61 -24.84 -4.73
C GLU A 205 -12.76 -24.07 -3.41
N ASP A 206 -11.81 -24.19 -2.48
CA ASP A 206 -11.80 -23.41 -1.25
C ASP A 206 -11.55 -21.93 -1.53
N VAL A 207 -10.62 -21.61 -2.44
CA VAL A 207 -10.38 -20.21 -2.86
C VAL A 207 -11.60 -19.60 -3.56
N VAL A 208 -12.34 -20.38 -4.35
CA VAL A 208 -13.60 -19.94 -4.96
C VAL A 208 -14.61 -19.55 -3.89
N ARG A 209 -14.80 -20.40 -2.87
CA ARG A 209 -15.73 -20.16 -1.75
C ARG A 209 -15.26 -18.99 -0.86
N LEU A 210 -13.96 -18.90 -0.61
CA LEU A 210 -13.33 -17.85 0.21
C LEU A 210 -13.64 -16.45 -0.29
N TYR A 211 -13.61 -16.26 -1.62
CA TYR A 211 -13.88 -14.98 -2.25
C TYR A 211 -15.26 -14.87 -2.91
N ASP A 212 -16.18 -15.79 -2.61
CA ASP A 212 -17.53 -15.73 -3.19
C ASP A 212 -18.26 -14.44 -2.82
N GLY A 213 -19.08 -13.93 -3.75
CA GLY A 213 -19.76 -12.63 -3.64
C GLY A 213 -18.86 -11.40 -3.83
N PHE A 214 -17.55 -11.55 -4.01
CA PHE A 214 -16.65 -10.46 -4.42
C PHE A 214 -16.35 -10.48 -5.91
N GLU A 215 -16.34 -9.31 -6.56
CA GLU A 215 -15.99 -9.15 -7.97
C GLU A 215 -14.48 -9.03 -8.14
N LEU A 216 -13.81 -10.16 -8.38
CA LEU A 216 -12.36 -10.18 -8.62
C LEU A 216 -12.07 -9.47 -9.95
N GLY A 217 -11.12 -8.53 -9.92
CA GLY A 217 -10.78 -7.69 -11.07
C GLY A 217 -11.56 -6.38 -11.14
N ALA A 218 -12.52 -6.14 -10.24
CA ALA A 218 -13.16 -4.83 -10.13
C ALA A 218 -12.14 -3.76 -9.68
N PRO A 219 -12.25 -2.51 -10.18
CA PRO A 219 -11.30 -1.45 -9.85
C PRO A 219 -11.35 -1.02 -8.38
N ASN A 220 -12.36 -1.41 -7.61
CA ASN A 220 -12.48 -1.13 -6.17
C ASN A 220 -12.26 -2.37 -5.29
N PHE A 221 -11.79 -3.49 -5.86
CA PHE A 221 -11.47 -4.70 -5.13
C PHE A 221 -9.96 -4.94 -5.12
N SER A 222 -9.40 -5.32 -3.98
CA SER A 222 -8.03 -5.87 -3.91
C SER A 222 -7.89 -6.92 -2.80
N ALA A 223 -7.24 -8.03 -3.11
CA ALA A 223 -6.95 -9.09 -2.16
C ALA A 223 -5.48 -9.08 -1.74
N SER A 224 -5.22 -9.18 -0.45
CA SER A 224 -3.88 -9.44 0.09
C SER A 224 -3.86 -10.86 0.66
N MET A 225 -2.79 -11.61 0.42
CA MET A 225 -2.63 -12.99 0.89
C MET A 225 -1.30 -13.12 1.63
N THR A 226 -1.37 -13.37 2.95
CA THR A 226 -0.19 -13.54 3.80
C THR A 226 0.24 -15.01 3.77
N ILE A 227 1.05 -15.34 2.77
CA ILE A 227 1.57 -16.68 2.52
C ILE A 227 2.98 -16.56 1.93
N SER A 228 3.89 -17.46 2.31
CA SER A 228 5.29 -17.44 1.87
C SER A 228 5.72 -18.73 1.16
N GLY A 229 5.94 -19.83 1.89
CA GLY A 229 6.45 -21.08 1.33
C GLY A 229 5.68 -21.58 0.10
N PRO A 230 4.37 -21.83 0.22
CA PRO A 230 3.53 -22.27 -0.90
C PRO A 230 2.89 -21.09 -1.66
N ALA A 231 3.43 -19.87 -1.55
CA ALA A 231 2.86 -18.69 -2.21
C ALA A 231 2.61 -18.87 -3.71
N PRO A 232 3.51 -19.48 -4.52
CA PRO A 232 3.23 -19.68 -5.94
C PRO A 232 2.05 -20.63 -6.21
N ILE A 233 1.80 -21.60 -5.33
CA ILE A 233 0.67 -22.52 -5.42
C ILE A 233 -0.63 -21.78 -5.11
N ILE A 234 -0.67 -21.04 -3.99
CA ILE A 234 -1.84 -20.22 -3.61
C ILE A 234 -2.12 -19.15 -4.67
N MET A 235 -1.09 -18.55 -5.27
CA MET A 235 -1.24 -17.61 -6.37
C MET A 235 -1.88 -18.26 -7.59
N ALA A 236 -1.45 -19.47 -7.97
CA ALA A 236 -2.05 -20.23 -9.05
C ALA A 236 -3.52 -20.58 -8.76
N MET A 237 -3.85 -20.98 -7.53
CA MET A 237 -5.23 -21.23 -7.10
C MET A 237 -6.09 -19.96 -7.17
N TYR A 238 -5.58 -18.81 -6.72
CA TYR A 238 -6.27 -17.51 -6.81
C TYR A 238 -6.56 -17.12 -8.26
N ILE A 239 -5.57 -17.24 -9.14
CA ILE A 239 -5.74 -16.98 -10.59
C ILE A 239 -6.77 -17.95 -11.18
N ALA A 240 -6.71 -19.24 -10.84
CA ALA A 240 -7.64 -20.24 -11.34
C ALA A 240 -9.07 -19.96 -10.85
N ALA A 241 -9.26 -19.61 -9.58
CA ALA A 241 -10.56 -19.22 -9.02
C ALA A 241 -11.14 -17.99 -9.74
N ALA A 242 -10.31 -16.97 -10.00
CA ALA A 242 -10.72 -15.81 -10.77
C ALA A 242 -11.14 -16.16 -12.20
N LYS A 243 -10.33 -16.98 -12.90
CA LYS A 243 -10.62 -17.44 -14.27
C LYS A 243 -11.92 -18.25 -14.34
N ARG A 244 -12.19 -19.12 -13.36
CA ARG A 244 -13.42 -19.92 -13.31
C ARG A 244 -14.67 -19.04 -13.16
N ARG A 245 -14.58 -17.94 -12.40
CA ARG A 245 -15.71 -17.04 -12.13
C ARG A 245 -15.91 -15.96 -13.20
N PHE A 246 -14.83 -15.44 -13.79
CA PHE A 246 -14.87 -14.25 -14.65
C PHE A 246 -14.20 -14.43 -16.02
N GLY A 247 -13.69 -15.62 -16.32
CA GLY A 247 -12.98 -15.92 -17.57
C GLY A 247 -11.52 -15.45 -17.58
N ALA A 248 -10.75 -15.87 -18.59
CA ALA A 248 -9.31 -15.61 -18.68
C ALA A 248 -8.93 -14.11 -18.75
N LYS A 249 -9.83 -13.27 -19.27
CA LYS A 249 -9.59 -11.82 -19.44
C LYS A 249 -9.55 -11.04 -18.13
N VAL A 250 -9.92 -11.66 -17.00
CA VAL A 250 -9.86 -11.00 -15.68
C VAL A 250 -8.43 -10.84 -15.17
N VAL A 251 -7.49 -11.69 -15.60
CA VAL A 251 -6.14 -11.79 -15.01
C VAL A 251 -5.39 -10.45 -14.99
N PRO A 252 -5.33 -9.66 -16.09
CA PRO A 252 -4.63 -8.37 -16.06
C PRO A 252 -5.30 -7.31 -15.18
N ASN A 253 -6.56 -7.53 -14.78
CA ASN A 253 -7.33 -6.63 -13.92
C ASN A 253 -7.26 -7.01 -12.44
N LEU A 254 -6.71 -8.19 -12.10
CA LEU A 254 -6.56 -8.60 -10.71
C LEU A 254 -5.62 -7.64 -9.97
N ARG A 255 -6.08 -7.17 -8.81
CA ARG A 255 -5.37 -6.22 -7.95
C ARG A 255 -5.16 -6.86 -6.59
N GLY A 256 -3.96 -6.69 -6.04
CA GLY A 256 -3.66 -7.32 -4.77
C GLY A 256 -2.19 -7.46 -4.49
N THR A 257 -1.90 -8.22 -3.44
CA THR A 257 -0.55 -8.47 -2.96
C THR A 257 -0.46 -9.91 -2.48
N ILE A 258 0.61 -10.59 -2.82
CA ILE A 258 1.01 -11.83 -2.15
C ILE A 258 2.29 -11.55 -1.35
N GLN A 259 2.39 -12.05 -0.12
CA GLN A 259 3.50 -11.68 0.76
C GLN A 259 4.83 -12.24 0.27
N ALA A 260 4.94 -13.57 0.16
CA ALA A 260 5.97 -14.29 -0.58
C ALA A 260 7.44 -13.93 -0.27
N ASP A 261 7.73 -13.27 0.86
CA ASP A 261 9.09 -12.87 1.23
C ASP A 261 9.79 -14.02 1.98
N ILE A 262 10.62 -14.74 1.24
CA ILE A 262 11.42 -15.90 1.70
C ILE A 262 12.58 -15.46 2.62
N PHE A 263 13.15 -14.27 2.44
CA PHE A 263 14.26 -13.85 3.29
C PHE A 263 13.80 -13.67 4.74
N LYS A 264 12.62 -13.07 4.96
CA LYS A 264 12.08 -12.95 6.32
C LYS A 264 11.68 -14.30 6.94
N GLU A 265 11.40 -15.32 6.13
CA GLU A 265 11.07 -16.66 6.64
C GLU A 265 12.26 -17.28 7.34
N VAL A 266 13.43 -17.21 6.71
CA VAL A 266 14.68 -17.74 7.27
C VAL A 266 15.17 -16.88 8.44
N GLN A 267 14.87 -15.57 8.43
CA GLN A 267 15.32 -14.64 9.45
C GLN A 267 14.44 -14.65 10.71
N ALA A 268 13.12 -14.89 10.58
CA ALA A 268 12.19 -14.67 11.69
C ALA A 268 10.93 -15.55 11.68
N GLN A 269 10.19 -15.65 10.57
CA GLN A 269 8.82 -16.21 10.58
C GLN A 269 8.77 -17.76 10.53
N ASN A 270 9.82 -18.40 10.01
CA ASN A 270 10.03 -19.85 10.05
C ASN A 270 9.04 -20.72 9.23
N GLU A 271 8.37 -20.19 8.20
CA GLU A 271 7.45 -20.94 7.32
C GLU A 271 8.15 -21.37 6.00
N THR A 272 9.44 -21.68 6.07
CA THR A 272 10.20 -22.17 4.91
C THR A 272 10.01 -23.67 4.72
N ILE A 273 9.46 -24.08 3.58
CA ILE A 273 9.17 -25.51 3.27
C ILE A 273 10.10 -26.13 2.23
N PHE A 274 10.87 -25.32 1.50
CA PHE A 274 11.91 -25.76 0.56
C PHE A 274 13.25 -25.13 0.92
N PRO A 275 14.40 -25.71 0.51
CA PRO A 275 15.69 -25.06 0.65
C PRO A 275 15.67 -23.63 0.09
N THR A 276 16.36 -22.70 0.75
CA THR A 276 16.29 -21.26 0.45
C THR A 276 16.53 -20.94 -1.03
N GLU A 277 17.52 -21.55 -1.66
CA GLU A 277 17.82 -21.35 -3.08
C GLU A 277 16.65 -21.77 -3.99
N ALA A 278 16.00 -22.90 -3.69
CA ALA A 278 14.86 -23.39 -4.45
C ALA A 278 13.64 -22.48 -4.27
N SER A 279 13.37 -22.05 -3.03
CA SER A 279 12.31 -21.10 -2.70
C SER A 279 12.49 -19.78 -3.43
N LEU A 280 13.70 -19.22 -3.42
CA LEU A 280 14.03 -17.97 -4.11
C LEU A 280 13.93 -18.11 -5.63
N ARG A 281 14.39 -19.23 -6.21
CA ARG A 281 14.22 -19.50 -7.65
C ARG A 281 12.75 -19.49 -8.03
N PHE A 282 11.90 -20.18 -7.28
CA PHE A 282 10.48 -20.31 -7.58
C PHE A 282 9.72 -18.98 -7.38
N LEU A 283 10.10 -18.21 -6.36
CA LEU A 283 9.60 -16.86 -6.16
C LEU A 283 9.94 -15.94 -7.34
N CYS A 284 11.20 -15.94 -7.81
CA CYS A 284 11.58 -15.13 -8.97
C CYS A 284 10.84 -15.55 -10.25
N ASP A 285 10.61 -16.85 -10.47
CA ASP A 285 9.78 -17.34 -11.60
C ASP A 285 8.34 -16.80 -11.49
N MET A 286 7.76 -16.79 -10.28
CA MET A 286 6.44 -16.22 -10.02
C MET A 286 6.42 -14.70 -10.28
N ILE A 287 7.41 -13.95 -9.76
CA ILE A 287 7.52 -12.50 -9.96
C ILE A 287 7.58 -12.17 -11.46
N GLU A 288 8.47 -12.80 -12.22
CA GLU A 288 8.58 -12.59 -13.67
C GLU A 288 7.26 -12.82 -14.40
N TRP A 289 6.57 -13.91 -14.08
CA TRP A 289 5.28 -14.20 -14.68
C TRP A 289 4.22 -13.15 -14.30
N THR A 290 4.15 -12.76 -13.03
CA THR A 290 3.17 -11.77 -12.56
C THR A 290 3.42 -10.37 -13.11
N THR A 291 4.68 -9.92 -13.23
CA THR A 291 5.02 -8.62 -13.82
C THR A 291 4.51 -8.53 -15.26
N ALA A 292 4.65 -9.61 -16.04
CA ALA A 292 4.19 -9.65 -17.43
C ALA A 292 2.66 -9.78 -17.59
N ASN A 293 1.97 -10.49 -16.67
CA ASN A 293 0.58 -10.91 -16.86
C ASN A 293 -0.44 -10.22 -15.92
N MET A 294 0.03 -9.67 -14.81
CA MET A 294 -0.77 -9.10 -13.72
C MET A 294 -0.21 -7.74 -13.28
N PRO A 295 -0.24 -6.72 -14.15
CA PRO A 295 0.46 -5.44 -13.94
C PRO A 295 -0.10 -4.59 -12.77
N ARG A 296 -1.17 -5.03 -12.12
CA ARG A 296 -1.77 -4.38 -10.95
C ARG A 296 -1.60 -5.19 -9.66
N TRP A 297 -0.79 -6.25 -9.71
CA TRP A 297 -0.50 -7.13 -8.60
C TRP A 297 0.91 -6.86 -8.06
N TYR A 298 1.04 -6.83 -6.74
CA TYR A 298 2.34 -6.77 -6.07
C TYR A 298 2.78 -8.21 -5.75
N PRO A 299 3.82 -8.73 -6.42
CA PRO A 299 4.15 -10.15 -6.37
C PRO A 299 5.02 -10.56 -5.18
N VAL A 300 5.50 -9.59 -4.43
CA VAL A 300 6.20 -9.77 -3.16
C VAL A 300 5.92 -8.57 -2.27
N SER A 301 5.79 -8.81 -0.97
CA SER A 301 5.71 -7.79 0.07
C SER A 301 6.89 -7.97 1.01
N ILE A 302 7.97 -7.25 0.73
CA ILE A 302 9.22 -7.29 1.50
C ILE A 302 8.93 -6.78 2.91
N SER A 303 9.07 -7.65 3.90
CA SER A 303 8.43 -7.46 5.21
C SER A 303 9.42 -7.45 6.36
N GLY A 304 9.41 -6.35 7.09
CA GLY A 304 10.12 -6.23 8.38
C GLY A 304 9.27 -6.59 9.59
N TYR A 305 7.95 -6.72 9.44
CA TYR A 305 7.03 -6.87 10.58
C TYR A 305 7.42 -8.05 11.48
N HIS A 306 7.56 -9.24 10.89
CA HIS A 306 7.91 -10.46 11.61
C HIS A 306 9.32 -10.42 12.23
N ILE A 307 10.25 -9.72 11.58
CA ILE A 307 11.61 -9.49 12.10
C ILE A 307 11.55 -8.57 13.33
N GLY A 308 10.66 -7.57 13.31
CA GLY A 308 10.33 -6.72 14.47
C GLY A 308 9.73 -7.53 15.62
N GLU A 309 8.69 -8.32 15.34
CA GLU A 309 8.01 -9.17 16.33
C GLU A 309 8.94 -10.24 16.91
N ALA A 310 9.94 -10.70 16.16
CA ALA A 310 10.99 -11.60 16.65
C ALA A 310 12.00 -10.92 17.60
N GLY A 311 11.88 -9.61 17.84
CA GLY A 311 12.66 -8.86 18.83
C GLY A 311 13.72 -7.93 18.27
N SER A 312 13.74 -7.66 16.97
CA SER A 312 14.67 -6.68 16.41
C SER A 312 14.32 -5.24 16.81
N THR A 313 15.33 -4.39 16.96
CA THR A 313 15.14 -2.95 17.14
C THR A 313 14.61 -2.32 15.84
N PRO A 314 13.95 -1.14 15.89
CA PRO A 314 13.47 -0.47 14.67
C PRO A 314 14.55 -0.21 13.61
N VAL A 315 15.78 0.06 14.04
CA VAL A 315 16.94 0.25 13.14
C VAL A 315 17.29 -1.07 12.43
N GLN A 316 17.35 -2.17 13.17
CA GLN A 316 17.61 -3.49 12.62
C GLN A 316 16.49 -3.94 11.66
N GLN A 317 15.23 -3.77 12.07
CA GLN A 317 14.08 -4.05 11.24
C GLN A 317 14.17 -3.32 9.89
N ALA A 318 14.40 -2.01 9.91
CA ALA A 318 14.54 -1.22 8.69
C ALA A 318 15.73 -1.68 7.84
N ALA A 319 16.90 -1.89 8.45
CA ALA A 319 18.12 -2.29 7.75
C ALA A 319 17.96 -3.67 7.07
N TYR A 320 17.45 -4.68 7.80
CA TYR A 320 17.26 -6.02 7.25
C TYR A 320 16.20 -6.04 6.15
N THR A 321 15.09 -5.33 6.33
CA THR A 321 14.02 -5.25 5.32
C THR A 321 14.52 -4.59 4.03
N LEU A 322 15.23 -3.47 4.13
CA LEU A 322 15.80 -2.78 2.95
C LEU A 322 16.87 -3.65 2.28
N SER A 323 17.71 -4.34 3.06
CA SER A 323 18.70 -5.29 2.55
C SER A 323 18.05 -6.43 1.76
N ASN A 324 16.96 -7.02 2.29
CA ASN A 324 16.20 -8.05 1.59
C ASN A 324 15.60 -7.50 0.28
N GLY A 325 15.10 -6.26 0.29
CA GLY A 325 14.58 -5.61 -0.91
C GLY A 325 15.65 -5.40 -2.00
N PHE A 326 16.84 -4.94 -1.62
CA PHE A 326 17.96 -4.83 -2.55
C PHE A 326 18.37 -6.20 -3.10
N ALA A 327 18.41 -7.24 -2.26
CA ALA A 327 18.71 -8.60 -2.72
C ALA A 327 17.71 -9.08 -3.78
N TYR A 328 16.40 -8.86 -3.58
CA TYR A 328 15.40 -9.19 -4.60
C TYR A 328 15.59 -8.41 -5.90
N ALA A 329 15.81 -7.09 -5.83
CA ALA A 329 16.07 -6.27 -7.01
C ALA A 329 17.32 -6.76 -7.78
N GLU A 330 18.37 -7.17 -7.05
CA GLU A 330 19.58 -7.72 -7.66
C GLU A 330 19.35 -9.07 -8.34
N MET A 331 18.59 -9.96 -7.70
CA MET A 331 18.25 -11.27 -8.25
C MET A 331 17.43 -11.15 -9.53
N LEU A 332 16.42 -10.26 -9.55
CA LEU A 332 15.59 -10.01 -10.73
C LEU A 332 16.40 -9.33 -11.85
N SER A 333 17.24 -8.35 -11.51
CA SER A 333 18.14 -7.71 -12.46
C SER A 333 19.13 -8.71 -13.08
N ALA A 334 19.68 -9.64 -12.30
CA ALA A 334 20.55 -10.70 -12.80
C ALA A 334 19.84 -11.67 -13.76
N ARG A 335 18.51 -11.78 -13.65
CA ARG A 335 17.65 -12.55 -14.56
C ARG A 335 17.19 -11.74 -15.78
N GLY A 336 17.59 -10.46 -15.89
CA GLY A 336 17.30 -9.61 -17.03
C GLY A 336 15.98 -8.82 -16.92
N VAL A 337 15.32 -8.83 -15.76
CA VAL A 337 14.15 -7.97 -15.51
C VAL A 337 14.62 -6.51 -15.37
N PRO A 338 14.11 -5.57 -16.19
CA PRO A 338 14.44 -4.15 -16.06
C PRO A 338 13.97 -3.60 -14.71
N ILE A 339 14.73 -2.67 -14.11
CA ILE A 339 14.40 -2.10 -12.78
C ILE A 339 13.07 -1.34 -12.75
N ASP A 340 12.64 -0.81 -13.89
CA ASP A 340 11.38 -0.06 -14.04
C ASP A 340 10.15 -0.97 -14.25
N GLN A 341 10.34 -2.30 -14.32
CA GLN A 341 9.28 -3.31 -14.44
C GLN A 341 9.07 -4.06 -13.13
#